data_AF-A0A7V9KNK5-F1
#
_entry.id   AF-A0A7V9KNK5-F1
#
_cell.length_a   1.000
_cell.length_b   1.000
_cell.length_c   1.000
_cell.angle_alpha   90.00
_cell.angle_beta   90.00
_cell.angle_gamma   90.00
#
_symmetry.space_group_name_H-M   'P 1'
#
loop_
_entity.id
_entity.type
_entity.pdbx_description
1 polymer ?
#
loop_
_entity_poly.entity_id
_entity_poly.type
_entity_poly.pdbx_seq_one_letter_code
_entity_poly.pdbx_strand_id
1 'polypeptide(L)'
;GWSSCNCHPNCGIFTLMVVNRKTGEFKSLFEFFDYEQFMKDVAVITDTARGKKLSYAQLGMAILRSFNAERAPEGFPISQILNLFKPSSTNSSSDRNDRMKAEKADDSSDVWRVLCVEGMWFQDLFNYDFRRTEMCVIPYGTQEGEISFCAYNTGVGWRQIIENMHKTANLAEWYEEHGRHAVYAAGHDVPGISSKHSLSLPIIQAVLAEDADNKPVAVTPYLVEEQETVSVV
;
A
#
# COMPACT_ATOMS: atom_id res chain seq x y z
N GLY A 1 -5.21 -18.96 9.63
CA GLY A 1 -5.23 -19.08 8.15
C GLY A 1 -4.74 -17.78 7.55
N TRP A 2 -4.49 -17.75 6.24
CA TRP A 2 -4.14 -16.54 5.49
C TRP A 2 -4.75 -16.64 4.09
N SER A 3 -4.92 -15.50 3.43
CA SER A 3 -5.37 -15.42 2.05
C SER A 3 -4.55 -14.36 1.30
N SER A 4 -4.34 -14.54 0.00
CA SER A 4 -3.74 -13.52 -0.85
C SER A 4 -4.84 -12.55 -1.31
N CYS A 5 -4.75 -11.28 -0.94
CA CYS A 5 -5.69 -10.24 -1.38
C CYS A 5 -5.35 -9.63 -2.75
N ASN A 6 -4.19 -9.99 -3.32
CA ASN A 6 -3.64 -9.32 -4.49
C ASN A 6 -3.47 -10.26 -5.68
N CYS A 7 -3.35 -9.67 -6.87
CA CYS A 7 -3.17 -10.37 -8.14
C CYS A 7 -1.83 -11.12 -8.28
N HIS A 8 -0.96 -11.06 -7.28
CA HIS A 8 0.28 -11.83 -7.24
C HIS A 8 0.53 -12.35 -5.80
N PRO A 9 0.88 -13.63 -5.60
CA PRO A 9 1.09 -14.22 -4.27
C PRO A 9 2.15 -13.51 -3.43
N ASN A 10 3.19 -12.96 -4.07
CA ASN A 10 4.26 -12.21 -3.40
C ASN A 10 3.89 -10.75 -3.09
N CYS A 11 2.68 -10.29 -3.45
CA CYS A 11 2.31 -8.88 -3.32
C CYS A 11 1.85 -8.52 -1.92
N GLY A 12 0.94 -9.33 -1.38
CA GLY A 12 0.47 -9.17 -0.03
C GLY A 12 -0.37 -10.36 0.40
N ILE A 13 -0.31 -10.60 1.70
CA ILE A 13 -1.11 -11.61 2.38
C ILE A 13 -1.92 -10.91 3.46
N PHE A 14 -3.07 -11.47 3.79
CA PHE A 14 -3.85 -11.00 4.92
C PHE A 14 -4.36 -12.14 5.76
N THR A 15 -4.67 -11.81 7.01
CA THR A 15 -5.44 -12.66 7.90
C THR A 15 -6.59 -11.86 8.52
N LEU A 16 -7.67 -12.56 8.86
CA LEU A 16 -8.86 -12.00 9.47
C LEU A 16 -9.01 -12.59 10.86
N MET A 17 -9.27 -11.73 11.82
CA MET A 17 -9.62 -12.11 13.19
C MET A 17 -10.86 -11.36 13.64
N VAL A 18 -11.63 -11.98 14.54
CA VAL A 18 -12.72 -11.35 15.25
C VAL A 18 -12.22 -10.95 16.63
N VAL A 19 -12.52 -9.72 17.06
CA VAL A 19 -12.09 -9.14 18.33
C VAL A 19 -13.33 -8.68 19.09
N ASN A 20 -13.47 -9.10 20.33
CA ASN A 20 -14.49 -8.63 21.25
C ASN A 20 -14.06 -7.29 21.83
N ARG A 21 -14.85 -6.23 21.59
CA ARG A 21 -14.53 -4.86 22.04
C ARG A 21 -14.57 -4.71 23.57
N LYS A 22 -15.39 -5.51 24.26
CA LYS A 22 -15.57 -5.43 25.71
C LYS A 22 -14.52 -6.25 26.47
N THR A 23 -14.24 -7.46 26.02
CA THR A 23 -13.32 -8.38 26.72
C THR A 23 -11.90 -8.36 26.17
N GLY A 24 -11.69 -7.87 24.95
CA GLY A 24 -10.41 -7.95 24.24
C GLY A 24 -10.08 -9.34 23.70
N GLU A 25 -10.97 -10.32 23.89
CA GLU A 25 -10.81 -11.67 23.34
C GLU A 25 -10.74 -11.60 21.82
N PHE A 26 -9.77 -12.29 21.22
CA PHE A 26 -9.66 -12.38 19.77
C PHE A 26 -9.53 -13.83 19.32
N LYS A 27 -10.08 -14.12 18.14
CA LYS A 27 -9.99 -15.43 17.51
C LYS A 27 -9.81 -15.29 16.01
N SER A 28 -8.96 -16.13 15.40
CA SER A 28 -8.80 -16.16 13.96
C SER A 28 -10.10 -16.62 13.30
N LEU A 29 -10.59 -15.87 12.30
CA LEU A 29 -11.80 -16.21 11.56
C LEU A 29 -11.68 -17.61 10.91
N PHE A 30 -10.49 -17.94 10.43
CA PHE A 30 -10.19 -19.22 9.77
C PHE A 30 -10.28 -20.45 10.69
N GLU A 31 -10.40 -20.29 12.02
CA GLU A 31 -10.53 -21.43 12.92
C GLU A 31 -11.95 -22.01 12.96
N PHE A 32 -12.94 -21.15 12.71
CA PHE A 32 -14.36 -21.48 12.80
C PHE A 32 -15.14 -21.14 11.53
N PHE A 33 -14.47 -20.64 10.50
CA PHE A 33 -15.05 -20.38 9.19
C PHE A 33 -14.14 -20.93 8.09
N ASP A 34 -14.66 -21.89 7.32
CA ASP A 34 -13.99 -22.46 6.15
C ASP A 34 -13.98 -21.47 4.99
N TYR A 35 -12.98 -20.60 5.01
CA TYR A 35 -12.82 -19.56 4.01
C TYR A 35 -12.55 -20.12 2.60
N GLU A 36 -11.80 -21.20 2.47
CA GLU A 36 -11.46 -21.75 1.16
C GLU A 36 -12.70 -22.35 0.47
N GLN A 37 -13.48 -23.13 1.21
CA GLN A 37 -14.72 -23.68 0.68
C GLN A 37 -15.75 -22.58 0.39
N PHE A 38 -15.82 -21.55 1.23
CA PHE A 38 -16.65 -20.38 0.99
C PHE A 38 -16.27 -19.66 -0.31
N MET A 39 -14.98 -19.43 -0.56
CA MET A 39 -14.54 -18.77 -1.80
C MET A 39 -14.86 -19.59 -3.06
N LYS A 40 -14.76 -20.92 -2.98
CA LYS A 40 -15.20 -21.82 -4.08
C LYS A 40 -16.70 -21.69 -4.35
N ASP A 41 -17.51 -21.55 -3.30
CA ASP A 41 -18.96 -21.35 -3.46
C ASP A 41 -19.29 -19.99 -4.05
N VAL A 42 -18.61 -18.95 -3.59
CA VAL A 42 -18.77 -17.60 -4.14
C VAL A 42 -18.50 -17.62 -5.64
N ALA A 43 -17.42 -18.27 -6.10
CA ALA A 43 -17.11 -18.41 -7.51
C ALA A 43 -18.24 -19.10 -8.30
N VAL A 44 -18.78 -20.21 -7.79
CA VAL A 44 -19.92 -20.90 -8.43
C VAL A 44 -21.18 -20.03 -8.44
N ILE A 45 -21.47 -19.30 -7.36
CA ILE A 45 -22.61 -18.39 -7.29
C ILE A 45 -22.48 -17.26 -8.30
N THR A 46 -21.29 -16.67 -8.44
CA THR A 46 -21.03 -15.62 -9.42
C THR A 46 -21.10 -16.15 -10.85
N ASP A 47 -20.51 -17.31 -11.13
CA ASP A 47 -20.46 -17.92 -12.47
C ASP A 47 -21.84 -18.36 -12.96
N THR A 48 -22.72 -18.79 -12.06
CA THR A 48 -24.10 -19.15 -12.41
C THR A 48 -24.98 -17.95 -12.76
N ALA A 49 -24.50 -16.71 -12.52
CA ALA A 49 -25.11 -15.45 -12.92
C ALA A 49 -26.63 -15.37 -12.65
N ARG A 50 -27.07 -15.88 -11.49
CA ARG A 50 -28.48 -15.93 -11.13
C ARG A 50 -29.03 -14.57 -10.71
N GLY A 51 -30.36 -14.45 -10.69
CA GLY A 51 -31.04 -13.25 -10.24
C GLY A 51 -30.75 -12.94 -8.76
N LYS A 52 -30.69 -11.65 -8.42
CA LYS A 52 -30.29 -11.11 -7.10
C LYS A 52 -30.79 -11.93 -5.90
N LYS A 53 -32.09 -12.23 -5.83
CA LYS A 53 -32.70 -12.97 -4.71
C LYS A 53 -32.09 -14.37 -4.53
N LEU A 54 -31.88 -15.09 -5.63
CA LEU A 54 -31.32 -16.44 -5.60
C LEU A 54 -29.84 -16.38 -5.19
N SER A 55 -29.06 -15.44 -5.72
CA SER A 55 -27.65 -15.26 -5.35
C SER A 55 -27.48 -14.95 -3.86
N TYR A 56 -28.33 -14.09 -3.28
CA TYR A 56 -28.31 -13.83 -1.84
C TYR A 56 -28.68 -15.06 -1.00
N ALA A 57 -29.66 -15.85 -1.44
CA ALA A 57 -30.02 -17.09 -0.75
C ALA A 57 -28.85 -18.09 -0.79
N GLN A 58 -28.23 -18.28 -1.96
CA GLN A 58 -27.06 -19.14 -2.13
C GLN A 58 -25.87 -18.67 -1.28
N LEU A 59 -25.62 -17.36 -1.23
CA LEU A 59 -24.57 -16.77 -0.38
C LEU A 59 -24.83 -17.06 1.10
N GLY A 60 -26.07 -16.90 1.56
CA GLY A 60 -26.46 -17.25 2.93
C GLY A 60 -26.22 -18.72 3.25
N MET A 61 -26.57 -19.62 2.33
CA MET A 61 -26.33 -21.06 2.47
C MET A 61 -24.82 -21.39 2.48
N ALA A 62 -24.02 -20.75 1.64
CA ALA A 62 -22.56 -20.92 1.60
C ALA A 62 -21.91 -20.49 2.93
N ILE A 63 -22.37 -19.37 3.51
CA ILE A 63 -21.92 -18.91 4.83
C ILE A 63 -22.25 -19.94 5.91
N LEU A 64 -23.50 -20.41 5.95
CA LEU A 64 -23.93 -21.39 6.96
C LEU A 64 -23.17 -22.72 6.84
N ARG A 65 -22.93 -23.18 5.61
CA ARG A 65 -22.16 -24.40 5.36
C ARG A 65 -20.70 -24.29 5.79
N SER A 66 -20.13 -23.10 5.68
CA SER A 66 -18.71 -22.86 6.00
C SER A 66 -18.51 -22.49 7.47
N PHE A 67 -19.56 -22.31 8.26
CA PHE A 67 -19.47 -21.89 9.67
C PHE A 67 -19.49 -23.08 10.63
N ASN A 68 -18.51 -23.14 11.53
CA ASN A 68 -18.42 -24.12 12.61
C ASN A 68 -18.76 -23.47 13.96
N ALA A 69 -19.96 -23.76 14.46
CA ALA A 69 -20.47 -23.18 15.71
C ALA A 69 -19.69 -23.65 16.96
N GLU A 70 -19.16 -24.87 16.97
CA GLU A 70 -18.42 -25.42 18.13
C GLU A 70 -17.08 -24.71 18.33
N ARG A 71 -16.48 -24.24 17.24
CA ARG A 71 -15.21 -23.50 17.27
C ARG A 71 -15.39 -22.00 17.31
N ALA A 72 -16.60 -21.47 17.14
CA ALA A 72 -16.84 -20.05 17.23
C ALA A 72 -16.57 -19.54 18.66
N PRO A 73 -16.12 -18.27 18.83
CA PRO A 73 -16.01 -17.69 20.15
C PRO A 73 -17.39 -17.59 20.83
N GLU A 74 -17.41 -17.65 22.16
CA GLU A 74 -18.66 -17.64 22.91
C GLU A 74 -19.42 -16.33 22.68
N GLY A 75 -20.71 -16.43 22.37
CA GLY A 75 -21.54 -15.25 22.08
C GLY A 75 -21.23 -14.57 20.74
N PHE A 76 -20.51 -15.21 19.82
CA PHE A 76 -20.32 -14.70 18.46
C PHE A 76 -21.57 -14.95 17.58
N PRO A 77 -22.27 -13.91 17.09
CA PRO A 77 -23.50 -14.09 16.32
C PRO A 77 -23.20 -14.38 14.84
N ILE A 78 -23.81 -15.44 14.28
CA ILE A 78 -23.67 -15.81 12.85
C ILE A 78 -24.10 -14.67 11.91
N SER A 79 -25.11 -13.88 12.33
CA SER A 79 -25.59 -12.71 11.58
C SER A 79 -24.49 -11.69 11.29
N GLN A 80 -23.41 -11.70 12.07
CA GLN A 80 -22.28 -10.83 11.87
C GLN A 80 -21.42 -11.26 10.69
N ILE A 81 -21.27 -12.56 10.42
CA ILE A 81 -20.60 -13.03 9.20
C ILE A 81 -21.35 -12.56 7.96
N LEU A 82 -22.68 -12.66 7.98
CA LEU A 82 -23.53 -12.10 6.92
C LEU A 82 -23.29 -10.60 6.74
N ASN A 83 -23.09 -9.84 7.83
CA ASN A 83 -22.81 -8.41 7.77
C ASN A 83 -21.37 -8.07 7.30
N LEU A 84 -20.42 -8.99 7.38
CA LEU A 84 -19.09 -8.85 6.79
C LEU A 84 -19.15 -8.93 5.27
N PHE A 85 -19.94 -9.88 4.75
CA PHE A 85 -20.04 -10.15 3.32
C PHE A 85 -21.20 -9.45 2.62
N LYS A 86 -22.03 -8.69 3.35
CA LYS A 86 -22.99 -7.78 2.72
C LYS A 86 -22.21 -6.78 1.86
N PRO A 87 -22.52 -6.67 0.55
CA PRO A 87 -21.81 -5.74 -0.33
C PRO A 87 -21.82 -4.36 0.29
N SER A 88 -20.67 -3.69 0.32
CA SER A 88 -20.58 -2.29 0.69
C SER A 88 -21.56 -1.53 -0.21
N SER A 89 -22.62 -1.01 0.39
CA SER A 89 -23.75 -0.45 -0.33
C SER A 89 -23.29 0.81 -1.08
N THR A 90 -23.01 0.70 -2.38
CA THR A 90 -22.93 1.77 -3.43
C THR A 90 -22.16 3.06 -3.13
N ASN A 91 -21.58 3.19 -1.95
CA ASN A 91 -20.78 4.30 -1.49
C ASN A 91 -19.41 3.68 -1.23
N SER A 92 -18.46 3.93 -2.12
CA SER A 92 -17.04 3.58 -1.97
C SER A 92 -16.36 4.41 -0.88
N SER A 93 -17.09 4.79 0.17
CA SER A 93 -16.50 5.12 1.45
C SER A 93 -16.17 3.78 2.12
N SER A 94 -14.94 3.30 1.92
CA SER A 94 -14.29 2.32 2.80
C SER A 94 -14.40 2.71 4.28
N ASP A 95 -14.64 3.98 4.51
CA ASP A 95 -15.15 4.54 5.73
C ASP A 95 -16.61 4.15 5.97
N ARG A 96 -16.84 2.98 6.59
CA ARG A 96 -17.99 2.79 7.48
C ARG A 96 -17.86 3.75 8.68
N ASN A 97 -17.80 5.05 8.43
CA ASN A 97 -17.79 6.04 9.51
C ASN A 97 -19.16 6.10 10.20
N ASP A 98 -20.19 5.46 9.65
CA ASP A 98 -21.46 5.15 10.29
C ASP A 98 -21.36 4.01 11.34
N ARG A 99 -20.25 3.26 11.39
CA ARG A 99 -19.85 2.42 12.54
C ARG A 99 -18.93 3.13 13.55
N MET A 100 -18.37 4.28 13.18
CA MET A 100 -17.61 5.18 14.06
C MET A 100 -18.47 6.33 14.59
N LYS A 101 -19.61 6.63 13.93
CA LYS A 101 -20.63 7.55 14.41
C LYS A 101 -21.36 6.91 15.58
N ALA A 102 -21.04 7.48 16.75
CA ALA A 102 -21.70 7.31 18.03
C ALA A 102 -21.88 5.86 18.48
N GLU A 103 -21.09 5.51 19.49
CA GLU A 103 -21.37 4.41 20.40
C GLU A 103 -22.88 4.30 20.67
N LYS A 104 -23.54 3.32 20.06
CA LYS A 104 -24.68 2.69 20.73
C LYS A 104 -24.05 1.82 21.80
N ALA A 105 -23.85 2.40 22.98
CA ALA A 105 -23.15 1.78 24.10
C ALA A 105 -23.68 0.37 24.49
N ASP A 106 -24.86 0.00 24.00
CA ASP A 106 -25.56 -1.22 24.40
C ASP A 106 -26.11 -2.08 23.25
N ASP A 107 -25.63 -1.91 22.00
CA ASP A 107 -26.01 -2.84 20.94
C ASP A 107 -25.22 -4.16 21.07
N SER A 108 -25.88 -5.18 21.62
CA SER A 108 -25.35 -6.55 21.72
C SER A 108 -24.87 -7.12 20.38
N SER A 109 -25.36 -6.61 19.25
CA SER A 109 -24.95 -7.02 17.90
C SER A 109 -23.63 -6.37 17.41
N ASP A 110 -23.04 -5.44 18.18
CA ASP A 110 -21.82 -4.71 17.83
C ASP A 110 -20.62 -5.01 18.75
N VAL A 111 -20.71 -6.07 19.55
CA VAL A 111 -19.67 -6.47 20.52
C VAL A 111 -18.42 -7.01 19.83
N TRP A 112 -18.59 -7.81 18.79
CA TRP A 112 -17.47 -8.33 18.00
C TRP A 112 -17.13 -7.38 16.86
N ARG A 113 -15.87 -7.29 16.46
CA ARG A 113 -15.40 -6.53 15.30
C ARG A 113 -14.44 -7.40 14.49
N VAL A 114 -14.39 -7.19 13.18
CA VAL A 114 -13.37 -7.84 12.35
C VAL A 114 -12.17 -6.92 12.23
N LEU A 115 -11.01 -7.51 12.50
CA LEU A 115 -9.71 -6.92 12.28
C LEU A 115 -9.05 -7.68 11.12
N CYS A 116 -8.71 -6.95 10.06
CA CYS A 116 -7.86 -7.44 8.99
C CYS A 116 -6.42 -7.03 9.30
N VAL A 117 -5.52 -8.01 9.32
CA VAL A 117 -4.08 -7.75 9.41
C VAL A 117 -3.49 -8.11 8.07
N GLU A 118 -2.99 -7.10 7.36
CA GLU A 118 -2.41 -7.24 6.04
C GLU A 118 -0.91 -7.00 6.09
N GLY A 119 -0.14 -7.86 5.42
CA GLY A 119 1.29 -7.73 5.23
C GLY A 119 1.59 -7.61 3.75
N MET A 120 2.29 -6.54 3.37
CA MET A 120 2.76 -6.32 2.01
C MET A 120 4.28 -6.29 1.97
N TRP A 121 4.86 -6.88 0.92
CA TRP A 121 6.30 -6.81 0.68
C TRP A 121 6.56 -5.82 -0.45
N PHE A 122 7.15 -4.67 -0.15
CA PHE A 122 7.49 -3.68 -1.17
C PHE A 122 8.52 -4.25 -2.14
N GLN A 123 8.32 -3.97 -3.42
CA GLN A 123 9.37 -4.24 -4.41
C GLN A 123 10.48 -3.20 -4.22
N ASP A 124 11.71 -3.62 -4.46
CA ASP A 124 12.94 -2.84 -4.51
C ASP A 124 13.68 -3.19 -5.81
N LEU A 125 14.71 -2.44 -6.18
CA LEU A 125 15.46 -2.60 -7.43
C LEU A 125 15.99 -4.03 -7.64
N PHE A 126 16.42 -4.71 -6.57
CA PHE A 126 17.00 -6.06 -6.65
C PHE A 126 15.97 -7.19 -6.76
N ASN A 127 14.69 -6.93 -6.45
CA ASN A 127 13.61 -7.93 -6.50
C ASN A 127 12.42 -7.44 -7.34
N TYR A 128 12.68 -6.49 -8.24
CA TYR A 128 11.66 -5.90 -9.09
C TYR A 128 11.17 -6.92 -10.12
N ASP A 129 9.86 -7.12 -10.15
CA ASP A 129 9.18 -8.07 -11.03
C ASP A 129 8.14 -7.33 -11.86
N PHE A 130 8.35 -7.33 -13.17
CA PHE A 130 7.48 -6.69 -14.15
C PHE A 130 6.09 -7.34 -14.18
N ARG A 131 5.97 -8.66 -14.01
CA ARG A 131 4.66 -9.34 -14.00
C ARG A 131 3.83 -8.91 -12.80
N ARG A 132 4.46 -8.76 -11.64
CA ARG A 132 3.81 -8.20 -10.45
C ARG A 132 3.39 -6.74 -10.67
N THR A 133 4.19 -5.96 -11.39
CA THR A 133 3.87 -4.56 -11.71
C THR A 133 2.69 -4.44 -12.67
N GLU A 134 2.64 -5.27 -13.72
CA GLU A 134 1.55 -5.35 -14.70
C GLU A 134 0.20 -5.72 -14.07
N MET A 135 0.23 -6.51 -12.98
CA MET A 135 -0.96 -6.95 -12.26
C MET A 135 -1.28 -6.11 -11.01
N CYS A 136 -0.59 -4.98 -10.81
CA CYS A 136 -0.83 -4.15 -9.63
C CYS A 136 -2.20 -3.46 -9.70
N VAL A 137 -3.08 -3.78 -8.75
CA VAL A 137 -4.48 -3.30 -8.68
C VAL A 137 -4.71 -2.05 -7.83
N ILE A 138 -3.64 -1.48 -7.27
CA ILE A 138 -3.74 -0.26 -6.48
C ILE A 138 -3.39 0.92 -7.40
N PRO A 139 -4.36 1.78 -7.78
CA PRO A 139 -4.08 2.92 -8.64
C PRO A 139 -3.58 4.13 -7.84
N TYR A 140 -2.63 4.87 -8.41
CA TYR A 140 -2.35 6.27 -8.08
C TYR A 140 -2.94 7.16 -9.16
N GLY A 141 -3.80 8.09 -8.75
CA GLY A 141 -4.20 9.19 -9.61
C GLY A 141 -3.08 10.23 -9.67
N THR A 142 -2.58 10.47 -10.88
CA THR A 142 -1.63 11.54 -11.17
C THR A 142 -2.25 12.50 -12.19
N GLN A 143 -1.62 13.64 -12.43
CA GLN A 143 -2.06 14.61 -13.43
C GLN A 143 -2.06 14.02 -14.85
N GLU A 144 -1.17 13.05 -15.10
CA GLU A 144 -1.01 12.38 -16.39
C GLU A 144 -1.91 11.14 -16.54
N GLY A 145 -2.73 10.85 -15.53
CA GLY A 145 -3.62 9.68 -15.49
C GLY A 145 -3.31 8.71 -14.37
N GLU A 146 -3.90 7.52 -14.45
CA GLU A 146 -3.73 6.48 -13.44
C GLU A 146 -2.47 5.65 -13.69
N ILE A 147 -1.62 5.55 -12.68
CA ILE A 147 -0.41 4.73 -12.68
C ILE A 147 -0.49 3.75 -11.51
N SER A 148 -0.10 2.50 -11.72
CA SER A 148 -0.16 1.50 -10.65
C SER A 148 0.82 1.81 -9.50
N PHE A 149 0.48 1.39 -8.28
CA PHE A 149 1.30 1.59 -7.08
C PHE A 149 2.74 1.10 -7.27
N CYS A 150 2.90 -0.10 -7.85
CA CYS A 150 4.21 -0.69 -8.07
C CYS A 150 5.03 0.10 -9.10
N ALA A 151 4.39 0.61 -10.17
CA ALA A 151 5.06 1.42 -11.18
C ALA A 151 5.42 2.83 -10.65
N TYR A 152 4.57 3.42 -9.82
CA TYR A 152 4.79 4.74 -9.25
C TYR A 152 5.94 4.71 -8.24
N ASN A 153 5.86 3.86 -7.21
CA ASN A 153 6.80 3.88 -6.09
C ASN A 153 8.08 3.04 -6.28
N THR A 154 8.13 2.17 -7.29
CA THR A 154 9.25 1.24 -7.48
C THR A 154 9.63 1.14 -8.97
N GLY A 155 10.84 0.64 -9.24
CA GLY A 155 11.28 0.26 -10.59
C GLY A 155 11.84 1.44 -11.36
N VAL A 156 11.27 1.69 -12.54
CA VAL A 156 11.76 2.68 -13.53
C VAL A 156 11.60 4.15 -13.10
N GLY A 157 11.06 4.41 -11.90
CA GLY A 157 11.09 5.75 -11.29
C GLY A 157 10.03 6.72 -11.81
N TRP A 158 8.82 6.24 -12.16
CA TRP A 158 7.72 7.11 -12.61
C TRP A 158 7.42 8.24 -11.63
N ARG A 159 7.49 7.98 -10.33
CA ARG A 159 7.40 9.02 -9.31
C ARG A 159 8.40 10.15 -9.54
N GLN A 160 9.67 9.83 -9.80
CA GLN A 160 10.70 10.83 -10.02
C GLN A 160 10.41 11.67 -11.27
N ILE A 161 9.91 11.04 -12.33
CA ILE A 161 9.53 11.74 -13.56
C ILE A 161 8.39 12.73 -13.26
N ILE A 162 7.31 12.27 -12.64
CA ILE A 162 6.11 13.07 -12.36
C ILE A 162 6.40 14.19 -11.36
N GLU A 163 7.12 13.90 -10.28
CA GLU A 163 7.55 14.91 -9.32
C GLU A 163 8.46 15.96 -9.98
N ASN A 164 9.33 15.58 -10.91
CA ASN A 164 10.16 16.52 -11.65
C ASN A 164 9.41 17.34 -12.70
N MET A 165 8.35 16.80 -13.32
CA MET A 165 7.52 17.55 -14.28
C MET A 165 6.68 18.62 -13.59
N HIS A 166 6.18 18.35 -12.38
CA HIS A 166 5.27 19.26 -11.65
C HIS A 166 5.92 20.01 -10.49
N LYS A 167 7.23 19.89 -10.28
CA LYS A 167 7.93 20.74 -9.30
C LYS A 167 7.83 22.21 -9.74
N THR A 168 7.33 23.05 -8.84
CA THR A 168 7.11 24.48 -9.12
C THR A 168 8.26 25.38 -8.64
N ALA A 169 9.11 24.88 -7.73
CA ALA A 169 10.37 25.51 -7.35
C ALA A 169 11.37 24.40 -7.03
N ASN A 170 12.61 24.53 -7.51
CA ASN A 170 13.63 23.57 -7.15
C ASN A 170 14.18 23.94 -5.75
N LEU A 171 14.36 22.97 -4.86
CA LEU A 171 14.84 23.23 -3.50
C LEU A 171 16.21 23.94 -3.50
N ALA A 172 17.03 23.72 -4.54
CA ALA A 172 18.31 24.38 -4.71
C ALA A 172 18.17 25.87 -5.07
N GLU A 173 17.24 26.28 -5.93
CA GLU A 173 16.88 27.66 -6.25
C GLU A 173 16.39 28.36 -4.98
N TRP A 174 15.53 27.69 -4.20
CA TRP A 174 15.10 28.21 -2.91
C TRP A 174 16.31 28.46 -2.00
N TYR A 175 17.18 27.45 -1.82
CA TYR A 175 18.37 27.58 -0.97
C TYR A 175 19.42 28.56 -1.48
N GLU A 176 19.49 28.79 -2.80
CA GLU A 176 20.35 29.80 -3.41
C GLU A 176 19.81 31.21 -3.11
N GLU A 177 18.51 31.43 -3.24
CA GLU A 177 17.88 32.72 -3.00
C GLU A 177 17.78 33.10 -1.51
N HIS A 178 17.49 32.13 -0.65
CA HIS A 178 17.09 32.40 0.73
C HIS A 178 18.01 31.73 1.78
N GLY A 179 18.99 30.94 1.35
CA GLY A 179 19.92 30.23 2.22
C GLY A 179 19.31 28.99 2.90
N ARG A 180 20.10 27.93 3.13
CA ARG A 180 19.58 26.73 3.80
C ARG A 180 19.34 27.00 5.29
N HIS A 181 18.19 26.58 5.83
CA HIS A 181 17.94 26.63 7.27
C HIS A 181 18.90 25.70 8.03
N ALA A 182 19.27 26.08 9.24
CA ALA A 182 20.15 25.25 10.09
C ALA A 182 19.51 23.88 10.34
N VAL A 183 20.27 22.81 10.10
CA VAL A 183 19.87 21.43 10.37
C VAL A 183 20.35 21.07 11.76
N TYR A 184 19.42 20.76 12.67
CA TYR A 184 19.74 20.37 14.04
C TYR A 184 19.60 18.86 14.19
N ALA A 185 20.69 18.17 14.52
CA ALA A 185 20.69 16.74 14.79
C ALA A 185 21.02 16.49 16.26
N ALA A 186 19.98 16.23 17.08
CA ALA A 186 20.08 15.70 18.45
C ALA A 186 21.28 16.18 19.30
N GLY A 187 21.50 17.50 19.39
CA GLY A 187 22.55 18.10 20.23
C GLY A 187 23.92 18.26 19.59
N HIS A 188 24.08 17.90 18.31
CA HIS A 188 25.28 18.17 17.53
C HIS A 188 25.09 19.39 16.63
N ASP A 189 26.07 20.31 16.68
CA ASP A 189 26.16 21.44 15.77
C ASP A 189 26.63 20.94 14.39
N VAL A 190 25.91 21.29 13.32
CA VAL A 190 26.25 20.89 11.95
C VAL A 190 26.54 22.15 11.11
N PRO A 191 27.64 22.88 11.38
CA PRO A 191 27.99 24.06 10.59
C PRO A 191 28.48 23.68 9.19
N GLY A 192 28.13 24.50 8.19
CA GLY A 192 28.78 24.45 6.86
C GLY A 192 28.19 23.47 5.84
N ILE A 193 26.88 23.17 5.89
CA ILE A 193 26.25 22.38 4.83
C ILE A 193 26.24 23.19 3.53
N SER A 194 27.10 22.80 2.57
CA SER A 194 27.20 23.43 1.25
C SER A 194 25.86 23.46 0.53
N SER A 195 25.57 24.57 -0.16
CA SER A 195 24.39 24.73 -1.02
C SER A 195 24.51 23.96 -2.34
N LYS A 196 25.71 23.49 -2.69
CA LYS A 196 25.96 22.78 -3.96
C LYS A 196 25.67 21.30 -3.82
N HIS A 197 24.89 20.78 -4.76
CA HIS A 197 24.54 19.36 -4.85
C HIS A 197 25.73 18.57 -5.39
N SER A 198 26.33 17.68 -4.58
CA SER A 198 27.49 16.85 -4.96
C SER A 198 27.12 15.45 -5.43
N LEU A 199 25.83 15.08 -5.45
CA LEU A 199 25.41 13.74 -5.85
C LEU A 199 25.45 13.60 -7.38
N SER A 200 26.39 12.80 -7.86
CA SER A 200 26.45 12.36 -9.26
C SER A 200 25.57 11.12 -9.44
N LEU A 201 24.63 11.17 -10.39
CA LEU A 201 23.80 10.02 -10.79
C LEU A 201 24.27 9.51 -12.16
N PRO A 202 25.25 8.57 -12.20
CA PRO A 202 25.90 8.17 -13.45
C PRO A 202 24.96 7.59 -14.49
N ILE A 203 23.82 7.00 -14.08
CA ILE A 203 22.83 6.41 -15.00
C ILE A 203 22.11 7.50 -15.81
N ILE A 204 21.77 8.65 -15.20
CA ILE A 204 21.11 9.76 -15.90
C ILE A 204 22.11 10.46 -16.84
N GLN A 205 23.36 10.63 -16.39
CA GLN A 205 24.43 11.17 -17.24
C GLN A 205 24.77 10.26 -18.43
N ALA A 206 24.72 8.94 -18.26
CA ALA A 206 24.95 8.00 -19.36
C ALA A 206 23.86 8.12 -20.44
N VAL A 207 22.60 8.28 -20.05
CA VAL A 207 21.47 8.50 -20.98
C VAL A 207 21.60 9.84 -21.70
N LEU A 208 21.93 10.92 -20.97
CA LEU A 208 22.16 12.24 -21.56
C LEU A 208 23.43 12.30 -22.44
N ALA A 209 24.40 11.42 -22.19
CA ALA A 209 25.64 11.31 -22.96
C ALA A 209 25.48 10.55 -24.29
N GLU A 210 24.47 9.67 -24.41
CA GLU A 210 24.12 9.05 -25.69
C GLU A 210 23.53 10.07 -26.68
N ASP A 211 22.90 11.14 -26.17
CA ASP A 211 22.28 12.21 -26.96
C ASP A 211 23.18 13.44 -27.20
N ALA A 212 24.40 13.46 -26.66
CA ALA A 212 25.31 14.61 -26.73
C ALA A 212 26.56 14.34 -27.57
N ASP A 213 26.90 15.26 -28.48
CA ASP A 213 28.06 15.15 -29.39
C ASP A 213 29.43 15.06 -28.68
N ASN A 214 29.50 15.41 -27.39
CA ASN A 214 30.72 15.32 -26.60
C ASN A 214 30.50 14.42 -25.37
N LYS A 215 31.27 13.33 -25.28
CA LYS A 215 31.24 12.38 -24.16
C LYS A 215 31.66 13.07 -22.85
N PRO A 216 30.84 13.03 -21.79
CA PRO A 216 31.25 13.49 -20.47
C PRO A 216 32.25 12.51 -19.86
N VAL A 217 33.23 13.08 -19.14
CA VAL A 217 34.27 12.34 -18.42
C VAL A 217 33.60 11.50 -17.32
N ALA A 218 33.93 10.20 -17.26
CA ALA A 218 33.37 9.28 -16.30
C ALA A 218 33.69 9.72 -14.86
N VAL A 219 32.67 10.09 -14.09
CA VAL A 219 32.78 10.40 -12.67
C VAL A 219 32.31 9.20 -11.86
N THR A 220 33.14 8.76 -10.92
CA THR A 220 32.88 7.61 -10.04
C THR A 220 31.69 7.85 -9.10
N PRO A 221 30.98 6.80 -8.62
CA PRO A 221 29.73 6.91 -7.86
C PRO A 221 29.91 7.35 -6.39
N TYR A 222 31.02 7.99 -6.06
CA TYR A 222 31.34 8.45 -4.70
C TYR A 222 31.19 9.97 -4.61
N LEU A 223 31.01 10.48 -3.38
CA LEU A 223 31.08 11.92 -3.11
C LEU A 223 32.43 12.45 -3.63
N VAL A 224 32.38 13.40 -4.55
CA VAL A 224 33.59 14.04 -5.07
C VAL A 224 34.09 15.00 -4.00
N GLU A 225 35.24 14.71 -3.40
CA GLU A 225 35.93 15.67 -2.54
C GLU A 225 36.47 16.82 -3.41
N GLU A 226 36.22 18.06 -2.99
CA GLU A 226 36.75 19.25 -3.67
C GLU A 226 38.29 19.24 -3.57
N GLN A 227 38.98 18.95 -4.67
CA GLN A 227 40.40 19.27 -4.76
C GLN A 227 40.55 20.79 -4.88
N GLU A 228 40.99 21.45 -3.82
CA GLU A 228 41.50 22.82 -3.87
C GLU A 228 42.74 22.86 -4.78
N THR A 229 42.56 23.18 -6.06
CA THR A 229 43.67 23.65 -6.89
C THR A 229 44.02 25.06 -6.44
N VAL A 230 45.00 25.16 -5.54
CA VAL A 230 45.69 26.42 -5.25
C VAL A 230 46.37 26.87 -6.53
N SER A 231 45.83 27.91 -7.15
CA SER A 231 46.51 28.65 -8.23
C SER A 231 47.73 29.35 -7.64
N VAL A 232 48.89 28.70 -7.76
CA VAL A 232 50.17 29.39 -7.62
C VAL A 232 50.43 30.11 -8.95
N VAL A 233 50.58 31.44 -8.82
CA VAL A 233 50.80 32.46 -9.85
C VAL A 233 51.78 32.04 -10.94
#